data_AF-A0A1C6W178-F1
#
_entry.id   AF-A0A1C6W178-F1
#
_cell.length_a   1.000
_cell.length_b   1.000
_cell.length_c   1.000
_cell.angle_alpha   90.00
_cell.angle_beta   90.00
_cell.angle_gamma   90.00
#
_symmetry.space_group_name_H-M   'P 1'
#
loop_
_entity.id
_entity.type
_entity.pdbx_description
1 polymer ?
#
loop_
_entity_poly.entity_id
_entity_poly.type
_entity_poly.pdbx_seq_one_letter_code
_entity_poly.pdbx_strand_id
1 'polypeptide(L)'
;MTKPRRARLSGIYAADIQVFRFYPDGLALDVLVKPAPDATHGPAIARWLRRESPLSGVHAVRYAVSAGRISFTTPGHFGEGDVELSGTWRAGRLVLRARHGGRAAPDRHFRLIWPARMRHGPGT
;
A
#
# COMPACT_ATOMS: atom_id res chain seq x y z
N MET A 1 20.72 12.14 -19.01
CA MET A 1 19.87 12.41 -17.83
C MET A 1 19.28 11.10 -17.31
N THR A 2 19.86 10.54 -16.25
CA THR A 2 19.43 9.25 -15.69
C THR A 2 18.12 9.47 -14.92
N LYS A 3 16.99 8.97 -15.46
CA LYS A 3 15.69 9.00 -14.75
C LYS A 3 15.90 8.41 -13.34
N PRO A 4 15.45 9.07 -12.26
CA PRO A 4 15.58 8.51 -10.92
C PRO A 4 14.90 7.16 -10.91
N ARG A 5 15.66 6.12 -10.53
CA ARG A 5 15.21 4.73 -10.42
C ARG A 5 14.09 4.72 -9.38
N ARG A 6 12.83 4.86 -9.83
CA ARG A 6 11.64 4.78 -8.95
C ARG A 6 11.79 3.50 -8.13
N ALA A 7 11.93 3.62 -6.82
CA ALA A 7 11.80 2.47 -5.93
C ALA A 7 10.38 1.93 -6.16
N ARG A 8 10.28 0.89 -6.99
CA ARG A 8 9.01 0.33 -7.45
C ARG A 8 8.40 -0.47 -6.31
N LEU A 9 7.61 0.21 -5.47
CA LEU A 9 6.68 -0.44 -4.56
C LEU A 9 5.91 -1.52 -5.33
N SER A 10 5.97 -2.75 -4.85
CA SER A 10 5.31 -3.90 -5.44
C SER A 10 4.93 -4.87 -4.33
N GLY A 11 3.81 -5.57 -4.48
CA GLY A 11 3.38 -6.57 -3.51
C GLY A 11 2.23 -6.11 -2.62
N ILE A 12 1.88 -6.97 -1.67
CA ILE A 12 0.71 -6.86 -0.80
C ILE A 12 1.18 -6.55 0.60
N TYR A 13 0.65 -5.49 1.16
CA TYR A 13 1.01 -4.96 2.45
C TYR A 13 -0.20 -4.89 3.34
N ALA A 14 -0.06 -5.30 4.59
CA ALA A 14 -1.15 -5.29 5.55
C ALA A 14 -0.75 -4.57 6.84
N ALA A 15 -1.69 -3.81 7.38
CA ALA A 15 -1.66 -3.29 8.74
C ALA A 15 -3.09 -3.35 9.29
N ASP A 16 -3.26 -3.97 10.46
CA ASP A 16 -4.57 -4.22 11.05
C ASP A 16 -5.49 -4.90 10.02
N ILE A 17 -6.64 -4.31 9.72
CA ILE A 17 -7.58 -4.83 8.70
C ILE A 17 -7.37 -4.23 7.31
N GLN A 18 -6.44 -3.29 7.12
CA GLN A 18 -6.24 -2.63 5.83
C GLN A 18 -5.16 -3.31 5.01
N VAL A 19 -5.44 -3.52 3.72
CA VAL A 19 -4.53 -4.14 2.78
C VAL A 19 -4.34 -3.25 1.56
N PHE A 20 -3.07 -3.02 1.22
CA PHE A 20 -2.68 -2.41 -0.04
C PHE A 20 -1.98 -3.42 -0.95
N ARG A 21 -2.41 -3.54 -2.20
CA ARG A 21 -1.61 -4.16 -3.25
C ARG A 21 -1.02 -3.08 -4.14
N PHE A 22 0.29 -2.89 -4.07
CA PHE A 22 1.02 -1.94 -4.91
C PHE A 22 1.51 -2.60 -6.20
N TYR A 23 1.43 -1.83 -7.28
CA TYR A 23 1.96 -2.17 -8.59
C TYR A 23 3.06 -1.19 -9.01
N PRO A 24 4.14 -1.67 -9.66
CA PRO A 24 5.28 -0.84 -10.07
C PRO A 24 4.97 0.37 -10.96
N ASP A 25 3.79 0.42 -11.56
CA ASP A 25 3.32 1.47 -12.45
C ASP A 25 2.68 2.66 -11.72
N GLY A 26 2.58 2.62 -10.39
CA GLY A 26 1.97 3.67 -9.58
C GLY A 26 0.50 3.42 -9.26
N LEU A 27 -0.03 2.21 -9.47
CA LEU A 27 -1.36 1.81 -9.01
C LEU A 27 -1.29 1.12 -7.65
N ALA A 28 -2.21 1.45 -6.74
CA ALA A 28 -2.48 0.67 -5.55
C ALA A 28 -3.95 0.24 -5.53
N LEU A 29 -4.20 -0.96 -5.01
CA LEU A 29 -5.55 -1.40 -4.63
C LEU A 29 -5.63 -1.37 -3.11
N ASP A 30 -6.61 -0.66 -2.57
CA ASP A 30 -6.91 -0.55 -1.15
C ASP A 30 -8.18 -1.33 -0.83
N VAL A 31 -8.15 -2.15 0.22
CA VAL A 31 -9.29 -2.96 0.64
C VAL A 31 -9.20 -3.27 2.14
N LEU A 32 -10.36 -3.42 2.79
CA LEU A 32 -10.43 -3.97 4.13
C LEU A 32 -10.59 -5.49 4.09
N VAL A 33 -9.77 -6.19 4.88
CA VAL A 33 -9.82 -7.64 5.07
C VAL A 33 -9.92 -7.92 6.57
N LYS A 34 -11.00 -8.60 6.97
CA LYS A 34 -11.22 -9.07 8.34
C LYS A 34 -11.36 -10.60 8.33
N PRO A 35 -10.61 -11.34 9.17
CA PRO A 35 -9.59 -10.87 10.11
C PRO A 35 -8.35 -10.28 9.42
N ALA A 36 -7.52 -9.59 10.21
CA ALA A 36 -6.25 -9.01 9.76
C ALA A 36 -5.37 -10.08 9.09
N PRO A 37 -4.99 -9.92 7.81
CA PRO A 37 -4.26 -10.96 7.10
C PRO A 37 -2.76 -10.92 7.43
N ASP A 38 -2.15 -12.11 7.41
CA ASP A 38 -0.72 -12.31 7.54
C ASP A 38 -0.09 -12.89 6.25
N ALA A 39 1.17 -13.28 6.32
CA ALA A 39 1.91 -13.83 5.18
C ALA A 39 1.30 -15.12 4.60
N THR A 40 0.61 -15.94 5.42
CA THR A 40 -0.04 -17.18 4.97
C THR A 40 -1.23 -16.91 4.07
N HIS A 41 -1.89 -15.76 4.26
CA HIS A 41 -3.02 -15.30 3.45
C HIS A 41 -2.57 -14.64 2.13
N GLY A 42 -1.29 -14.27 2.03
CA GLY A 42 -0.71 -13.56 0.90
C GLY A 42 -1.04 -14.15 -0.48
N PRO A 43 -0.84 -15.45 -0.73
CA PRO A 43 -1.17 -16.07 -2.01
C PRO A 43 -2.67 -15.97 -2.36
N ALA A 44 -3.55 -16.18 -1.37
CA ALA A 44 -4.99 -16.10 -1.58
C ALA A 44 -5.40 -14.66 -1.93
N ILE A 45 -4.89 -13.66 -1.19
CA ILE A 45 -5.13 -12.25 -1.48
C ILE A 45 -4.59 -11.87 -2.86
N ALA A 46 -3.38 -12.33 -3.22
CA ALA A 46 -2.83 -12.10 -4.56
C ALA A 46 -3.71 -12.69 -5.67
N ARG A 47 -4.43 -13.78 -5.39
CA ARG A 47 -5.32 -14.43 -6.35
C ARG A 47 -6.61 -13.66 -6.57
N TRP A 48 -7.21 -13.03 -5.57
CA TRP A 48 -8.49 -12.31 -5.76
C TRP A 48 -8.34 -10.80 -5.92
N LEU A 49 -7.36 -10.16 -5.26
CA LEU A 49 -7.15 -8.71 -5.31
C LEU A 49 -6.38 -8.32 -6.57
N ARG A 50 -7.04 -8.29 -7.73
CA ARG A 50 -6.41 -8.05 -9.05
C ARG A 50 -6.90 -6.75 -9.68
N ARG A 51 -6.03 -6.10 -10.46
CA ARG A 51 -6.36 -4.86 -11.18
C ARG A 51 -7.43 -5.06 -12.25
N GLU A 52 -7.47 -6.25 -12.86
CA GLU A 52 -8.36 -6.56 -13.98
C GLU A 52 -9.80 -6.86 -13.52
N SER A 53 -9.99 -7.13 -12.23
CA SER A 53 -11.29 -7.51 -11.67
C SER A 53 -11.46 -6.84 -10.30
N PRO A 54 -11.73 -5.52 -10.29
CA PRO A 54 -11.97 -4.80 -9.06
C PRO A 54 -13.27 -5.33 -8.42
N LEU A 55 -13.13 -5.91 -7.23
CA LEU A 55 -14.26 -6.36 -6.42
C LEU A 55 -14.92 -5.17 -5.72
N SER A 56 -16.16 -5.34 -5.31
CA SER A 56 -16.83 -4.38 -4.42
C SER A 56 -16.00 -4.16 -3.15
N GLY A 57 -15.88 -2.90 -2.73
CA GLY A 57 -15.06 -2.51 -1.57
C GLY A 57 -13.56 -2.40 -1.84
N VAL A 58 -13.10 -2.60 -3.08
CA VAL A 58 -11.71 -2.34 -3.49
C VAL A 58 -11.61 -0.96 -4.13
N HIS A 59 -10.70 -0.12 -3.64
CA HIS A 59 -10.41 1.18 -4.22
C HIS A 59 -9.12 1.14 -5.04
N ALA A 60 -9.22 1.44 -6.33
CA ALA A 60 -8.07 1.62 -7.20
C ALA A 60 -7.58 3.08 -7.14
N VAL A 61 -6.34 3.28 -6.72
CA VAL A 61 -5.78 4.62 -6.50
C VAL A 61 -4.41 4.78 -7.13
N ARG A 62 -4.07 6.01 -7.54
CA ARG A 62 -2.75 6.34 -8.07
C ARG A 62 -1.87 6.85 -6.95
N TYR A 63 -0.66 6.31 -6.85
CA TYR A 63 0.35 6.76 -5.92
C TYR A 63 1.56 7.34 -6.63
N ALA A 64 2.14 8.34 -5.98
CA ALA A 64 3.41 8.94 -6.36
C ALA A 64 4.51 8.48 -5.39
N VAL A 65 5.72 8.36 -5.92
CA VAL A 65 6.93 8.22 -5.12
C VAL A 65 7.88 9.34 -5.50
N SER A 66 8.23 10.16 -4.52
CA SER A 66 9.18 11.27 -4.68
C SER A 66 10.11 11.34 -3.48
N ALA A 67 11.41 11.47 -3.71
CA ALA A 67 12.43 11.52 -2.66
C ALA A 67 12.29 10.41 -1.58
N GLY A 68 11.94 9.18 -1.99
CA GLY A 68 11.73 8.04 -1.08
C GLY A 68 10.45 8.09 -0.25
N ARG A 69 9.58 9.09 -0.46
CA ARG A 69 8.26 9.19 0.17
C ARG A 69 7.18 8.72 -0.79
N ILE A 70 6.21 7.98 -0.27
CA ILE A 70 4.97 7.62 -0.98
C ILE A 70 3.87 8.62 -0.61
N SER A 71 3.02 8.97 -1.56
CA SER A 71 1.80 9.74 -1.29
C SER A 71 0.67 9.37 -2.25
N PHE A 72 -0.55 9.32 -1.75
CA PHE A 72 -1.77 9.10 -2.53
C PHE A 72 -3.01 9.48 -1.71
N THR A 73 -4.15 9.60 -2.39
CA THR A 73 -5.45 9.80 -1.77
C THR A 73 -6.33 8.61 -2.09
N THR A 74 -7.07 8.12 -1.10
CA THR A 74 -8.01 7.01 -1.26
C THR A 74 -9.34 7.33 -0.59
N PRO A 75 -10.48 6.86 -1.14
CA PRO A 75 -11.74 6.95 -0.42
C PRO A 75 -11.66 6.24 0.94
N GLY A 76 -12.22 6.85 1.97
CA GLY A 76 -12.34 6.24 3.28
C GLY A 76 -13.33 5.09 3.27
N HIS A 77 -12.92 3.93 3.76
CA HIS A 77 -13.77 2.73 3.82
C HIS A 77 -14.99 2.85 4.76
N PHE A 78 -15.00 3.85 5.64
CA PHE A 78 -16.08 4.07 6.64
C PHE A 78 -16.92 5.33 6.36
N GLY A 79 -16.95 5.81 5.11
CA GLY A 79 -17.75 6.98 4.72
C GLY A 79 -17.16 8.32 5.18
N GLU A 80 -15.87 8.33 5.53
CA GLU A 80 -15.14 9.48 6.11
C GLU A 80 -14.73 10.53 5.06
N GLY A 81 -15.13 10.35 3.80
CA GLY A 81 -14.60 11.10 2.66
C GLY A 81 -13.21 10.63 2.25
N ASP A 82 -12.48 11.46 1.53
CA ASP A 82 -11.14 11.14 1.04
C ASP A 82 -10.10 11.17 2.17
N VAL A 83 -9.18 10.20 2.13
CA VAL A 83 -8.09 10.02 3.08
C VAL A 83 -6.77 10.22 2.36
N GLU A 84 -6.01 11.23 2.77
CA GLU A 84 -4.67 11.46 2.28
C GLU A 84 -3.68 10.55 3.01
N LEU A 85 -2.92 9.77 2.27
CA LEU A 85 -1.90 8.87 2.78
C LEU A 85 -0.54 9.35 2.33
N SER A 86 0.37 9.50 3.28
CA SER A 86 1.77 9.82 3.00
C SER A 86 2.70 9.04 3.91
N GLY A 87 3.87 8.63 3.42
CA GLY A 87 4.70 7.73 4.19
C GLY A 87 6.08 7.48 3.66
N THR A 88 6.82 6.67 4.39
CA THR A 88 8.19 6.28 4.06
C THR A 88 8.44 4.81 4.39
N TRP A 89 9.49 4.28 3.78
CA TRP A 89 10.04 2.99 4.14
C TRP A 89 10.95 3.10 5.36
N ARG A 90 10.69 2.30 6.40
CA ARG A 90 11.53 2.23 7.60
C ARG A 90 11.59 0.80 8.13
N ALA A 91 12.80 0.29 8.36
CA ALA A 91 13.05 -1.03 8.96
C ALA A 91 12.22 -2.17 8.34
N GLY A 92 12.16 -2.24 7.00
CA GLY A 92 11.41 -3.28 6.28
C GLY A 92 9.89 -3.13 6.32
N ARG A 93 9.36 -1.99 6.78
CA ARG A 93 7.93 -1.67 6.82
C ARG A 93 7.63 -0.42 6.02
N LEU A 94 6.43 -0.36 5.47
CA LEU A 94 5.86 0.86 4.92
C LEU A 94 5.11 1.57 6.05
N VAL A 95 5.59 2.74 6.46
CA VAL A 95 4.95 3.55 7.51
C VAL A 95 4.13 4.63 6.83
N LEU A 96 2.80 4.53 6.94
CA LEU A 96 1.85 5.48 6.34
C LEU A 96 1.15 6.28 7.43
N ARG A 97 1.08 7.59 7.23
CA ARG A 97 0.24 8.52 7.99
C ARG A 97 -0.99 8.85 7.18
N ALA A 98 -2.15 8.66 7.77
CA ALA A 98 -3.43 9.10 7.20
C ALA A 98 -3.77 10.52 7.67
N ARG A 99 -4.36 11.33 6.80
CA ARG A 99 -5.01 12.59 7.16
C ARG A 99 -6.46 12.56 6.67
N HIS A 100 -7.38 12.84 7.59
CA HIS A 100 -8.82 12.90 7.35
C HIS A 100 -9.25 14.35 7.55
N GLY A 101 -9.72 15.03 6.51
CA GLY A 101 -10.10 16.46 6.61
C GLY A 101 -8.99 17.34 7.21
N GLY A 102 -7.72 17.07 6.88
CA GLY A 102 -6.54 17.78 7.40
C GLY A 102 -6.02 17.30 8.77
N ARG A 103 -6.81 16.51 9.53
CA ARG A 103 -6.40 15.95 10.83
C ARG A 103 -5.54 14.71 10.65
N ALA A 104 -4.35 14.72 11.22
CA ALA A 104 -3.45 13.56 11.20
C ALA A 104 -3.94 12.45 12.14
N ALA A 105 -3.93 11.22 11.64
CA ALA A 105 -4.12 9.99 12.41
C ALA A 105 -2.75 9.41 12.84
N PRO A 106 -2.73 8.47 13.80
CA PRO A 106 -1.52 7.72 14.14
C PRO A 106 -0.91 7.01 12.93
N ASP A 107 0.41 6.87 12.96
CA ASP A 107 1.15 6.16 11.91
C ASP A 107 0.78 4.67 11.90
N ARG A 108 0.50 4.13 10.71
CA ARG A 108 0.22 2.70 10.49
C ARG A 108 1.43 2.01 9.87
N HIS A 109 1.77 0.84 10.39
CA HIS A 109 2.98 0.11 10.05
C HIS A 109 2.67 -1.10 9.17
N PHE A 110 2.57 -0.87 7.86
CA PHE A 110 2.27 -1.88 6.87
C PHE A 110 3.46 -2.83 6.66
N ARG A 111 3.19 -4.13 6.83
CA ARG A 111 4.15 -5.20 6.58
C ARG A 111 3.90 -5.81 5.21
N LEU A 112 4.97 -6.12 4.47
CA LEU A 112 4.88 -6.93 3.26
C LEU A 112 4.45 -8.34 3.64
N ILE A 113 3.28 -8.77 3.15
CA ILE A 113 2.75 -10.12 3.34
C ILE A 113 2.85 -10.98 2.07
N TRP A 114 3.02 -10.36 0.89
CA TRP A 114 3.24 -11.09 -0.36
C TRP A 114 3.97 -10.27 -1.44
N PRO A 115 4.97 -10.80 -2.14
CA PRO A 115 5.62 -12.09 -1.89
C PRO A 115 6.33 -12.06 -0.53
N ALA A 116 6.39 -13.20 0.16
CA ALA A 116 7.01 -13.32 1.49
C ALA A 116 8.51 -12.92 1.52
N ARG A 117 9.12 -12.70 0.35
CA ARG A 117 10.45 -12.14 0.18
C ARG A 117 10.47 -11.19 -1.02
N MET A 118 10.66 -9.89 -0.77
CA MET A 118 11.44 -9.09 -1.70
C MET A 118 12.84 -8.97 -1.13
N ARG A 119 13.82 -9.66 -1.74
CA ARG A 119 15.23 -9.27 -1.55
C ARG A 119 15.33 -7.87 -2.13
N HIS A 120 15.47 -6.86 -1.26
CA HIS A 120 16.05 -5.60 -1.71
C HIS A 120 17.46 -5.94 -2.18
N GLY A 121 17.69 -5.97 -3.50
CA GLY A 121 19.04 -5.89 -4.00
C GLY A 121 19.61 -4.54 -3.58
N PRO A 122 20.72 -4.47 -2.82
CA PRO A 122 21.54 -3.28 -2.81
C PRO A 122 22.15 -3.22 -4.21
N GLY A 123 21.68 -2.28 -5.02
CA GLY A 123 22.42 -1.90 -6.23
C GLY A 123 23.60 -1.05 -5.77
N THR A 124 24.69 -1.74 -5.44
CA THR A 124 26.06 -1.20 -5.43
C THR A 124 26.36 -0.45 -6.72
#